data_AF-A0A9D9QB54-F1
#
_entry.id   AF-A0A9D9QB54-F1
#
_cell.length_a   1.000
_cell.length_b   1.000
_cell.length_c   1.000
_cell.angle_alpha   90.00
_cell.angle_beta   90.00
_cell.angle_gamma   90.00
#
_symmetry.space_group_name_H-M   'P 1'
#
loop_
_entity.id
_entity.type
_entity.pdbx_description
1 polymer ?
#
loop_
_entity_poly.entity_id
_entity_poly.type
_entity_poly.pdbx_seq_one_letter_code
_entity_poly.pdbx_strand_id
1 'polypeptide(L)'
;MKIKTQSFLLLAGIIIIPIVLLSSYWLMFHQRQKLGSDVPTYEEIFQEKQNLTSAEDWERIRSFISRRPPNMEITVFDKATMEVLYSTMEQFAQGQKLDNRNLLQYSMDNSDRYFFQMITPPHLKESTLVTLIRSEKRARPLRSRTEYYLNTVTIVSVVILLFCIVIIT
;
A
#
# COMPACT_ATOMS: atom_id res chain seq x y z
N MET A 1 -12.89 45.02 -28.18
CA MET A 1 -12.65 44.47 -26.82
C MET A 1 -12.57 42.94 -26.76
N LYS A 2 -12.98 42.16 -27.78
CA LYS A 2 -13.03 40.69 -27.72
C LYS A 2 -11.66 39.97 -27.72
N ILE A 3 -10.65 40.52 -28.40
CA ILE A 3 -9.30 39.93 -28.48
C ILE A 3 -8.60 39.87 -27.12
N LYS A 4 -8.69 40.93 -26.30
CA LYS A 4 -8.03 40.96 -24.97
C LYS A 4 -8.55 39.86 -24.04
N THR A 5 -9.85 39.59 -24.10
CA THR A 5 -10.50 38.55 -23.29
C THR A 5 -10.14 37.14 -23.80
N GLN A 6 -10.02 36.95 -25.12
CA GLN A 6 -9.60 35.69 -25.73
C GLN A 6 -8.14 35.36 -25.39
N SER A 7 -7.24 36.34 -25.43
CA SER A 7 -5.84 36.15 -25.03
C SER A 7 -5.70 35.77 -23.55
N PHE A 8 -6.49 36.40 -22.68
CA PHE A 8 -6.48 36.12 -21.24
C PHE A 8 -7.01 34.71 -20.93
N LEU A 9 -8.06 34.27 -21.62
CA LEU A 9 -8.60 32.90 -21.52
C LEU A 9 -7.58 31.85 -21.95
N LEU A 10 -6.83 32.11 -23.02
CA LEU A 10 -5.81 31.20 -23.53
C LEU A 10 -4.63 31.09 -22.55
N LEU A 11 -4.16 32.22 -22.02
CA LEU A 11 -3.08 32.25 -21.02
C LEU A 11 -3.50 31.57 -19.72
N ALA A 12 -4.75 31.80 -19.28
CA ALA A 12 -5.32 31.17 -18.09
C ALA A 12 -5.42 29.64 -18.28
N GLY A 13 -5.79 29.15 -19.46
CA GLY A 13 -5.79 27.72 -19.76
C GLY A 13 -4.40 27.10 -19.66
N ILE A 14 -3.38 27.73 -20.25
CA ILE A 14 -2.00 27.24 -20.23
C ILE A 14 -1.45 27.15 -18.80
N ILE A 15 -1.87 28.02 -17.88
CA ILE A 15 -1.36 28.05 -16.50
C ILE A 15 -2.20 27.18 -15.56
N ILE A 16 -3.53 27.24 -15.66
CA ILE A 16 -4.43 26.55 -14.72
C ILE A 16 -4.44 25.04 -14.98
N ILE A 17 -4.40 24.61 -16.25
CA ILE A 17 -4.48 23.19 -16.60
C ILE A 17 -3.31 22.37 -16.02
N PRO A 18 -2.03 22.77 -16.20
CA PRO A 18 -0.92 22.04 -15.58
C PRO A 18 -1.04 21.98 -14.07
N ILE A 19 -1.50 23.05 -13.41
CA ILE A 19 -1.63 23.10 -11.95
C ILE A 19 -2.70 22.11 -11.46
N VAL A 20 -3.85 22.01 -12.14
CA VAL A 20 -4.90 21.05 -11.81
C VAL A 20 -4.44 19.61 -12.06
N LEU A 21 -3.70 19.37 -13.13
CA LEU A 21 -3.13 18.05 -13.43
C LEU A 21 -2.04 17.64 -12.41
N LEU A 22 -1.13 18.55 -12.06
CA LEU A 22 -0.08 18.32 -11.07
C LEU A 22 -0.65 18.11 -9.67
N SER A 23 -1.61 18.92 -9.25
CA SER A 23 -2.25 18.79 -7.94
C SER A 23 -3.05 17.47 -7.83
N SER A 24 -3.82 17.10 -8.85
CA SER A 24 -4.53 15.81 -8.87
C SER A 24 -3.58 14.63 -8.86
N TYR A 25 -2.51 14.67 -9.67
CA TYR A 25 -1.47 13.63 -9.67
C TYR A 25 -0.77 13.51 -8.31
N TRP A 26 -0.39 14.65 -7.70
CA TRP A 26 0.25 14.68 -6.39
C TRP A 26 -0.66 14.10 -5.30
N LEU A 27 -1.96 14.43 -5.33
CA LEU A 27 -2.93 13.92 -4.37
C LEU A 27 -3.11 12.40 -4.49
N MET A 28 -3.18 11.88 -5.73
CA MET A 28 -3.24 10.44 -6.00
C MET A 28 -1.97 9.73 -5.53
N PHE A 29 -0.80 10.31 -5.81
CA PHE A 29 0.49 9.75 -5.40
C PHE A 29 0.64 9.72 -3.87
N HIS A 30 0.26 10.79 -3.18
CA HIS A 30 0.38 10.89 -1.73
C HIS A 30 -0.59 9.96 -0.98
N GLN A 31 -1.80 9.75 -1.50
CA GLN A 31 -2.73 8.76 -0.94
C GLN A 31 -2.19 7.33 -1.02
N ARG A 32 -1.45 6.99 -2.08
CA ARG A 32 -0.84 5.65 -2.24
C ARG A 32 0.32 5.41 -1.28
N GLN A 33 1.01 6.46 -0.83
CA GLN A 33 2.15 6.34 0.11
C GLN A 33 1.73 6.13 1.57
N LYS A 34 0.54 6.60 1.97
CA LYS A 34 0.07 6.48 3.37
C LYS A 34 -0.34 5.06 3.81
N LEU A 35 -0.26 4.07 2.92
CA LEU A 35 -0.54 2.66 3.23
C LEU A 35 0.69 1.88 3.72
N GLY A 36 1.86 2.53 3.85
CA GLY A 36 2.94 1.99 4.67
C GLY A 36 2.52 2.04 6.13
N SER A 37 1.87 0.97 6.62
CA SER A 37 1.62 0.78 8.07
C SER A 37 2.90 1.09 8.83
N ASP A 38 2.79 1.92 9.87
CA ASP A 38 3.88 2.15 10.80
C ASP A 38 4.29 0.78 11.38
N VAL A 39 5.50 0.33 11.06
CA VAL A 39 5.98 -0.98 11.51
C VAL A 39 6.66 -0.76 12.86
N PRO A 40 6.20 -1.43 13.92
CA PRO A 40 6.66 -1.17 15.26
C PRO A 40 8.16 -1.42 15.43
N THR A 41 8.77 -0.63 16.32
CA THR A 41 10.20 -0.74 16.65
C THR A 41 10.44 -1.96 17.55
N TYR A 42 11.67 -2.49 17.60
CA TYR A 42 12.01 -3.64 18.45
C TYR A 42 11.56 -3.45 19.90
N GLU A 43 11.78 -2.27 20.46
CA GLU A 43 11.39 -1.92 21.83
C GLU A 43 9.86 -2.02 22.05
N GLU A 44 9.04 -1.73 21.04
CA GLU A 44 7.58 -1.76 21.15
C GLU A 44 7.04 -3.20 21.15
N ILE A 45 7.77 -4.15 20.57
CA ILE A 45 7.36 -5.56 20.48
C ILE A 45 7.93 -6.39 21.62
N PHE A 46 9.13 -6.05 22.08
CA PHE A 46 9.92 -6.91 22.97
C PHE A 46 10.10 -6.36 24.40
N GLN A 47 9.32 -5.36 24.81
CA GLN A 47 9.34 -4.82 26.18
C GLN A 47 9.07 -5.87 27.29
N GLU A 48 8.50 -7.03 26.96
CA GLU A 48 8.16 -8.09 27.94
C GLU A 48 8.81 -9.46 27.69
N LYS A 49 9.53 -9.70 26.59
CA LYS A 49 9.98 -11.06 26.21
C LYS A 49 11.48 -11.15 25.97
N GLN A 50 12.19 -11.63 27.00
CA GLN A 50 13.65 -11.65 27.09
C GLN A 50 14.41 -12.56 26.10
N ASN A 51 13.81 -13.33 25.18
CA ASN A 51 14.57 -14.38 24.50
C ASN A 51 14.14 -14.81 23.08
N LEU A 52 13.26 -14.08 22.39
CA LEU A 52 12.66 -14.64 21.16
C LEU A 52 13.33 -14.19 19.86
N THR A 53 14.01 -13.05 19.81
CA THR A 53 14.72 -12.61 18.60
C THR A 53 15.78 -11.54 18.90
N SER A 54 16.89 -11.52 18.17
CA SER A 54 17.87 -10.42 18.19
C SER A 54 17.23 -9.12 17.69
N ALA A 55 17.56 -8.00 18.33
CA ALA A 55 17.15 -6.65 17.88
C ALA A 55 17.59 -6.36 16.44
N GLU A 56 18.76 -6.90 16.05
CA GLU A 56 19.29 -6.75 14.70
C GLU A 56 18.44 -7.49 13.66
N ASP A 57 17.95 -8.68 14.00
CA ASP A 57 17.09 -9.47 13.12
C ASP A 57 15.73 -8.82 12.93
N TRP A 58 15.18 -8.24 14.01
CA TRP A 58 13.94 -7.47 13.94
C TRP A 58 14.09 -6.26 13.01
N GLU A 59 15.15 -5.46 13.16
CA GLU A 59 15.34 -4.27 12.34
C GLU A 59 15.52 -4.62 10.85
N ARG A 60 16.21 -5.73 10.57
CA ARG A 60 16.31 -6.27 9.20
C ARG A 60 14.94 -6.64 8.64
N ILE A 61 14.10 -7.34 9.40
CA ILE A 61 12.73 -7.68 8.98
C ILE A 61 11.85 -6.44 8.84
N ARG A 62 11.97 -5.48 9.75
CA ARG A 62 11.27 -4.19 9.68
C ARG A 62 11.60 -3.50 8.38
N SER A 63 12.89 -3.39 8.02
CA SER A 63 13.32 -2.77 6.77
C SER A 63 12.77 -3.47 5.53
N PHE A 64 12.60 -4.80 5.58
CA PHE A 64 12.00 -5.60 4.52
C PHE A 64 10.49 -5.33 4.39
N ILE A 65 9.78 -5.32 5.51
CA ILE A 65 8.33 -5.11 5.58
C ILE A 65 7.95 -3.67 5.21
N SER A 66 8.74 -2.69 5.64
CA SER A 66 8.49 -1.27 5.33
C SER A 66 8.59 -0.95 3.83
N ARG A 67 9.23 -1.82 3.03
CA ARG A 67 9.33 -1.66 1.57
C ARG A 67 8.24 -2.41 0.79
N ARG A 68 7.28 -3.02 1.48
CA ARG A 68 6.25 -3.84 0.83
C ARG A 68 5.28 -3.00 -0.01
N PRO A 69 4.71 -3.57 -1.09
CA PRO A 69 3.57 -2.98 -1.78
C PRO A 69 2.37 -2.79 -0.84
N PRO A 70 1.57 -1.70 -1.01
CA PRO A 70 0.45 -1.38 -0.11
C PRO A 70 -0.73 -2.36 -0.18
N ASN A 71 -0.75 -3.25 -1.18
CA ASN A 71 -1.77 -4.28 -1.37
C ASN A 71 -1.35 -5.65 -0.79
N MET A 72 -0.27 -5.70 -0.01
CA MET A 72 0.19 -6.91 0.66
C MET A 72 0.00 -6.78 2.16
N GLU A 73 -0.68 -7.76 2.72
CA GLU A 73 -0.75 -7.94 4.16
C GLU A 73 0.32 -8.94 4.57
N ILE A 74 0.85 -8.72 5.77
CA ILE A 74 1.97 -9.49 6.30
C ILE A 74 1.72 -9.83 7.76
N THR A 75 2.11 -11.04 8.13
CA THR A 75 2.24 -11.53 9.50
C THR A 75 3.66 -12.04 9.70
N VAL A 76 4.34 -11.54 10.72
CA VAL A 76 5.65 -12.02 11.18
C VAL A 76 5.43 -12.85 12.41
N PHE A 77 5.98 -14.05 12.41
CA PHE A 77 5.93 -14.93 13.57
C PHE A 77 7.28 -15.61 13.77
N ASP A 78 7.53 -16.00 15.01
CA ASP A 78 8.69 -16.79 15.38
C ASP A 78 8.40 -18.27 15.12
N LYS A 79 9.23 -18.95 14.33
CA LYS A 79 9.13 -20.37 14.01
C LYS A 79 9.31 -21.27 15.23
N ALA A 80 10.10 -20.85 16.22
CA ALA A 80 10.37 -21.66 17.40
C ALA A 80 9.16 -21.73 18.33
N THR A 81 8.49 -20.59 18.55
CA THR A 81 7.32 -20.49 19.43
C THR A 81 5.98 -20.49 18.72
N MET A 82 6.00 -20.37 17.40
CA MET A 82 4.84 -20.10 16.54
C MET A 82 4.06 -18.85 16.95
N GLU A 83 4.69 -17.91 17.65
CA GLU A 83 4.04 -16.72 18.16
C GLU A 83 4.07 -15.57 17.16
N VAL A 84 2.94 -14.91 16.94
CA VAL A 84 2.82 -13.72 16.09
C VAL A 84 3.48 -12.52 16.79
N LEU A 85 4.51 -11.97 16.17
CA LEU A 85 5.22 -10.78 16.66
C LEU A 85 4.63 -9.49 16.09
N TYR A 86 4.16 -9.55 14.85
CA TYR A 86 3.53 -8.42 14.16
C TYR A 86 2.59 -8.95 13.09
N SER A 87 1.44 -8.30 12.91
CA SER A 87 0.50 -8.67 11.87
C SER A 87 -0.30 -7.47 11.39
N THR A 88 -0.54 -7.45 10.09
CA THR A 88 -1.52 -6.58 9.44
C THR A 88 -2.75 -7.35 8.96
N MET A 89 -2.76 -8.67 9.13
CA MET A 89 -3.93 -9.50 8.87
C MET A 89 -4.78 -9.54 10.14
N GLU A 90 -6.06 -9.16 10.03
CA GLU A 90 -7.00 -9.18 11.16
C GLU A 90 -7.16 -10.57 11.79
N GLN A 91 -6.92 -11.63 11.02
CA GLN A 91 -7.08 -13.02 11.45
C GLN A 91 -5.97 -13.53 12.37
N PHE A 92 -4.82 -12.84 12.40
CA PHE A 92 -3.66 -13.21 13.20
C PHE A 92 -3.30 -12.04 14.10
N ALA A 93 -3.72 -12.08 15.36
CA ALA A 93 -3.44 -11.02 16.32
C ALA A 93 -1.99 -11.13 16.85
N GLN A 94 -1.40 -9.99 17.22
CA GLN A 94 -0.10 -9.98 17.92
C GLN A 94 -0.19 -10.77 19.24
N GLY A 95 0.84 -11.57 19.54
CA GLY A 95 0.89 -12.45 20.72
C GLY A 95 0.12 -13.77 20.56
N GLN A 96 -0.64 -13.94 19.48
CA GLN A 96 -1.33 -15.20 19.20
C GLN A 96 -0.32 -16.30 18.85
N LYS A 97 -0.49 -17.50 19.42
CA LYS A 97 0.20 -18.70 18.95
C LYS A 97 -0.52 -19.30 17.75
N LEU A 98 0.21 -19.45 16.66
CA LEU A 98 -0.27 -20.06 15.44
C LEU A 98 -0.14 -21.58 15.55
N ASP A 99 -1.18 -22.28 15.11
CA ASP A 99 -1.11 -23.71 14.84
C ASP A 99 -0.86 -23.90 13.34
N ASN A 100 0.16 -24.70 13.00
CA ASN A 100 0.49 -25.06 11.62
C ASN A 100 -0.71 -25.62 10.87
N ARG A 101 -1.54 -26.43 11.54
CA ARG A 101 -2.73 -27.00 10.91
C ARG A 101 -3.75 -25.92 10.56
N ASN A 102 -3.99 -24.99 11.49
CA ASN A 102 -4.92 -23.88 11.28
C ASN A 102 -4.41 -22.90 10.22
N LEU A 103 -3.10 -22.62 10.18
CA LEU A 103 -2.47 -21.81 9.14
C LEU A 103 -2.64 -22.42 7.74
N LEU A 104 -2.34 -23.72 7.62
CA LEU A 104 -2.46 -24.42 6.35
C LEU A 104 -3.92 -24.49 5.90
N GLN A 105 -4.82 -24.84 6.82
CA GLN A 105 -6.25 -24.91 6.53
C GLN A 105 -6.80 -23.54 6.13
N TYR A 106 -6.45 -22.48 6.85
CA TYR A 106 -6.82 -21.11 6.49
C TYR A 106 -6.31 -20.71 5.11
N SER A 107 -5.06 -21.06 4.78
CA SER A 107 -4.47 -20.82 3.46
C SER A 107 -5.23 -21.57 2.35
N MET A 108 -5.60 -22.83 2.59
CA MET A 108 -6.38 -23.64 1.65
C MET A 108 -7.79 -23.09 1.46
N ASP A 109 -8.50 -22.78 2.54
CA ASP A 109 -9.87 -22.29 2.54
C ASP A 109 -10.00 -20.92 1.85
N ASN A 110 -8.93 -20.12 1.87
CA ASN A 110 -8.89 -18.79 1.27
C ASN A 110 -8.02 -18.72 -0.01
N SER A 111 -7.59 -19.88 -0.52
CA SER A 111 -6.68 -19.97 -1.66
C SER A 111 -7.33 -19.51 -2.97
N ASP A 112 -8.65 -19.46 -3.05
CA ASP A 112 -9.39 -18.92 -4.20
C ASP A 112 -9.27 -17.39 -4.31
N ARG A 113 -9.15 -16.71 -3.16
CA ARG A 113 -9.13 -15.25 -3.05
C ARG A 113 -7.72 -14.68 -2.94
N TYR A 114 -6.80 -15.39 -2.31
CA TYR A 114 -5.48 -14.84 -1.99
C TYR A 114 -4.32 -15.74 -2.46
N PHE A 115 -3.21 -15.11 -2.84
CA PHE A 115 -1.91 -15.75 -2.91
C PHE A 115 -1.24 -15.64 -1.54
N PHE A 116 -0.78 -16.79 -1.04
CA PHE A 116 -0.02 -16.90 0.19
C PHE A 116 1.44 -17.24 -0.13
N GLN A 117 2.37 -16.58 0.56
CA GLN A 117 3.78 -16.88 0.45
C GLN A 117 4.41 -16.84 1.84
N MET A 118 5.10 -17.91 2.23
CA MET A 118 5.94 -17.92 3.42
C MET A 118 7.39 -17.74 3.01
N ILE A 119 8.04 -16.72 3.55
CA ILE A 119 9.42 -16.37 3.21
C ILE A 119 10.17 -16.08 4.50
N THR A 120 11.38 -16.61 4.60
CA THR A 120 12.41 -16.07 5.48
C THR A 120 13.37 -15.25 4.60
N PRO A 121 13.55 -13.95 4.84
CA PRO A 121 14.45 -13.14 4.02
C PRO A 121 15.85 -13.77 3.91
N PRO A 122 16.54 -13.68 2.75
CA PRO A 122 17.81 -14.38 2.54
C PRO A 122 18.89 -14.04 3.57
N HIS A 123 18.88 -12.81 4.07
CA HIS A 123 19.80 -12.30 5.10
C HIS A 123 19.48 -12.76 6.52
N LEU A 124 18.41 -13.55 6.68
CA LEU A 124 17.84 -14.00 7.95
C LEU A 124 17.62 -15.52 7.97
N LYS A 125 18.32 -16.28 7.11
CA LYS A 125 18.22 -17.74 7.02
C LYS A 125 18.48 -18.47 8.34
N GLU A 126 19.30 -17.88 9.20
CA GLU A 126 19.61 -18.42 10.54
C GLU A 126 18.64 -17.91 11.62
N SER A 127 17.85 -16.88 11.33
CA SER A 127 16.85 -16.36 12.26
C SER A 127 15.67 -17.32 12.34
N THR A 128 14.99 -17.33 13.49
CA THR A 128 13.75 -18.06 13.67
C THR A 128 12.55 -17.34 13.06
N LEU A 129 12.73 -16.14 12.50
CA LEU A 129 11.62 -15.33 12.01
C LEU A 129 11.15 -15.78 10.63
N VAL A 130 9.83 -15.87 10.51
CA VAL A 130 9.15 -16.21 9.26
C VAL A 130 8.09 -15.16 8.96
N THR A 131 8.05 -14.76 7.69
CA THR A 131 7.10 -13.79 7.19
C THR A 131 6.07 -14.51 6.32
N LEU A 132 4.81 -14.48 6.74
CA LEU A 132 3.66 -14.85 5.93
C LEU A 132 3.15 -13.61 5.20
N ILE A 133 3.13 -13.68 3.88
CA ILE A 133 2.63 -12.62 2.99
C ILE A 133 1.34 -13.11 2.35
N ARG A 134 0.31 -12.26 2.38
CA ARG A 134 -0.95 -12.45 1.67
C ARG A 134 -1.15 -11.31 0.67
N SER A 135 -1.55 -11.65 -0.54
CA SER A 135 -1.97 -10.69 -1.56
C SER A 135 -3.23 -11.18 -2.27
N GLU A 136 -4.12 -10.27 -2.66
CA GLU A 136 -5.34 -10.63 -3.37
C GLU A 136 -5.02 -11.14 -4.80
N LYS A 137 -5.54 -12.32 -5.16
CA LYS A 137 -5.40 -12.88 -6.52
C LYS A 137 -6.07 -12.00 -7.57
N ARG A 138 -7.20 -11.43 -7.19
CA ARG A 138 -7.93 -10.44 -7.96
C ARG A 138 -7.73 -9.07 -7.34
N ALA A 139 -6.48 -8.68 -7.14
CA ALA A 139 -6.14 -7.27 -7.06
C ALA A 139 -6.57 -6.64 -8.41
N ARG A 140 -7.86 -6.31 -8.55
CA ARG A 140 -8.25 -5.22 -9.42
C ARG A 140 -7.33 -4.09 -8.98
N PRO A 141 -6.64 -3.38 -9.90
CA PRO A 141 -6.05 -2.13 -9.48
C PRO A 141 -7.16 -1.41 -8.73
N LEU A 142 -6.93 -1.12 -7.45
CA LEU A 142 -7.83 -0.30 -6.64
C LEU A 142 -7.80 1.07 -7.32
N ARG A 143 -8.44 1.18 -8.48
CA ARG A 143 -8.94 2.41 -9.01
C ARG A 143 -10.04 2.72 -8.02
N SER A 144 -9.63 3.29 -6.89
CA SER A 144 -10.54 3.63 -5.82
C SER A 144 -11.65 4.47 -6.47
N ARG A 145 -12.88 4.43 -5.95
CA ARG A 145 -13.96 5.24 -6.51
C ARG A 145 -13.52 6.70 -6.72
N THR A 146 -12.62 7.20 -5.88
CA THR A 146 -11.98 8.51 -6.03
C THR A 146 -11.04 8.63 -7.23
N GLU A 147 -10.22 7.61 -7.55
CA GLU A 147 -9.39 7.62 -8.76
C GLU A 147 -10.23 7.56 -10.05
N TYR A 148 -11.34 6.84 -10.04
CA TYR A 148 -12.30 6.85 -11.15
C TYR A 148 -12.98 8.21 -11.29
N TYR A 149 -13.40 8.81 -10.17
CA TYR A 149 -14.05 10.13 -10.15
C TYR A 149 -13.10 11.23 -10.60
N LEU A 150 -11.88 11.27 -10.05
CA LEU A 150 -10.83 12.22 -10.42
C LEU A 150 -10.49 12.08 -11.90
N ASN A 151 -10.28 10.86 -12.40
CA ASN A 151 -9.98 10.66 -13.81
C ASN A 151 -11.14 11.07 -14.72
N THR A 152 -12.39 10.81 -14.31
CA THR A 152 -13.57 11.27 -15.05
C THR A 152 -13.67 12.79 -15.06
N VAL A 153 -13.47 13.45 -13.92
CA VAL A 153 -13.45 14.91 -13.81
C VAL A 153 -12.34 15.51 -14.67
N THR A 154 -11.14 14.93 -14.67
CA THR A 154 -10.02 15.40 -15.49
C THR A 154 -10.34 15.27 -16.98
N ILE A 155 -10.86 14.12 -17.44
CA ILE A 155 -11.27 13.93 -18.84
C ILE A 155 -12.36 14.92 -19.24
N VAL A 156 -13.40 15.08 -18.42
CA VAL A 156 -14.49 16.02 -18.69
C VAL A 156 -13.97 17.46 -18.74
N SER A 157 -13.07 17.84 -17.82
CA SER A 157 -12.46 19.17 -17.80
C SER A 157 -11.65 19.44 -19.07
N VAL A 158 -10.86 18.47 -19.54
CA VAL A 158 -10.07 18.57 -20.78
C VAL A 158 -10.98 18.67 -22.01
N VAL A 159 -12.06 17.88 -22.06
CA VAL A 159 -13.03 17.91 -23.18
C VAL A 159 -13.78 19.24 -23.24
N ILE A 160 -14.22 19.79 -22.10
CA ILE A 160 -14.85 21.12 -22.04
C ILE A 160 -13.87 22.19 -22.51
N LEU A 161 -12.60 22.08 -22.13
CA LEU A 161 -11.57 23.03 -22.55
C LEU A 161 -11.30 22.99 -24.05
N LEU A 162 -11.22 21.80 -24.64
CA LEU A 162 -11.11 21.62 -26.09
C LEU A 162 -12.33 22.22 -26.81
N PHE A 163 -13.53 22.01 -26.30
CA PHE A 163 -14.75 22.62 -26.85
C PHE A 163 -14.73 24.15 -26.77
N CYS A 164 -14.29 24.72 -25.64
CA CYS A 164 -14.14 26.17 -25.50
C CYS A 164 -13.13 26.73 -26.49
N ILE A 165 -12.02 26.04 -26.74
CA ILE A 165 -11.02 26.47 -27.74
C ILE A 165 -11.64 26.46 -29.14
N VAL A 166 -12.33 25.37 -29.53
CA VAL A 166 -12.95 25.22 -30.86
C VAL A 166 -14.07 26.24 -31.12
N ILE A 167 -14.84 26.62 -30.10
CA ILE A 167 -15.91 27.63 -30.23
C ILE A 167 -15.33 29.06 -30.31
N ILE A 168 -14.12 29.27 -29.77
CA ILE A 168 -13.47 30.59 -29.72
C ILE A 168 -12.62 30.88 -30.97
N THR A 169 -12.11 29.85 -31.65
CA THR A 169 -11.45 29.92 -32.98
C THR A 169 -12.45 29.94 -34.12
#